data_AF-A0A7Y5TIM7-F1
#
_entry.id   AF-A0A7Y5TIM7-F1
#
_cell.length_a   1.000
_cell.length_b   1.000
_cell.length_c   1.000
_cell.angle_alpha   90.00
_cell.angle_beta   90.00
_cell.angle_gamma   90.00
#
_symmetry.space_group_name_H-M   'P 1'
#
loop_
_entity.id
_entity.type
_entity.pdbx_description
1 polymer ?
#
loop_
_entity_poly.entity_id
_entity_poly.type
_entity_poly.pdbx_seq_one_letter_code
_entity_poly.pdbx_strand_id
1 'polypeptide(L)'
;KSADAAKLPRIFGVNWFRRDDEDGSFLWPGFGENSRVLKWVIERLDGDADAVETPIGFVPTEGSLDVDGLDVTPEQVAKAIAVNAADWEKELPLIEEWFAKFGDQLPTELWAELDGLKARVSEH
;
A
#
# COMPACT_ATOMS: atom_id res chain seq x y z
N LYS A 1 -10.21 26.12 -12.63
CA LYS A 1 -8.85 26.30 -12.07
C LYS A 1 -8.11 24.98 -12.28
N SER A 2 -7.07 24.94 -13.11
CA SER A 2 -6.24 23.73 -13.23
C SER A 2 -5.15 23.81 -12.17
N ALA A 3 -5.08 22.80 -11.29
CA ALA A 3 -3.99 22.69 -10.32
C ALA A 3 -2.72 22.26 -11.05
N ASP A 4 -1.58 22.83 -10.68
CA ASP A 4 -0.28 22.40 -11.18
C ASP A 4 0.02 21.00 -10.63
N ALA A 5 0.01 19.99 -11.51
CA ALA A 5 0.21 18.59 -11.13
C ALA A 5 1.55 18.35 -10.42
N ALA A 6 2.58 19.17 -10.69
CA ALA A 6 3.86 19.09 -10.01
C ALA A 6 3.81 19.57 -8.55
N LYS A 7 2.76 20.31 -8.17
CA LYS A 7 2.55 20.82 -6.81
C LYS A 7 1.54 20.00 -6.00
N LEU A 8 0.93 18.98 -6.60
CA LEU A 8 0.02 18.10 -5.87
C LEU A 8 0.82 17.18 -4.96
N PRO A 9 0.40 17.02 -3.68
CA PRO A 9 1.05 16.08 -2.78
C PRO A 9 0.88 14.65 -3.29
N ARG A 10 1.88 13.80 -3.05
CA ARG A 10 1.74 12.35 -3.24
C ARG A 10 0.86 11.77 -2.14
N ILE A 11 0.12 10.73 -2.48
CA ILE A 11 -0.79 10.01 -1.56
C ILE A 11 -0.16 8.65 -1.26
N PHE A 12 -0.13 8.27 0.02
CA PHE A 12 0.39 6.99 0.48
C PHE A 12 -0.68 6.26 1.29
N GLY A 13 -0.87 4.97 1.01
CA GLY A 13 -1.63 4.06 1.85
C GLY A 13 -0.72 3.38 2.86
N VAL A 14 -1.09 3.38 4.14
CA VAL A 14 -0.31 2.72 5.21
C VAL A 14 -1.20 1.79 6.01
N ASN A 15 -0.64 0.63 6.40
CA ASN A 15 -1.31 -0.32 7.29
C ASN A 15 -0.34 -0.75 8.41
N TRP A 16 -0.53 -0.19 9.61
CA TRP A 16 0.28 -0.52 10.80
C TRP A 16 -0.16 -1.81 11.50
N PHE A 17 -1.25 -2.42 11.05
CA PHE A 17 -2.00 -3.42 11.81
C PHE A 17 -2.03 -4.79 11.13
N ARG A 18 -1.23 -4.98 10.08
CA ARG A 18 -1.13 -6.29 9.43
C ARG A 18 -0.67 -7.33 10.43
N ARG A 19 -1.32 -8.49 10.38
CA ARG A 19 -1.04 -9.63 11.25
C ARG A 19 -0.42 -10.77 10.48
N ASP A 20 0.35 -11.59 11.17
CA ASP A 20 0.80 -12.87 10.66
C ASP A 20 -0.37 -13.87 10.68
N ASP A 21 -0.57 -14.58 9.57
CA ASP A 21 -1.67 -15.55 9.45
C ASP A 21 -1.44 -16.83 10.27
N GLU A 22 -0.19 -17.13 10.66
CA GLU A 22 0.16 -18.34 11.40
C GLU A 22 -0.05 -18.18 12.91
N ASP A 23 0.37 -17.05 13.49
CA ASP A 23 0.34 -16.82 14.94
C ASP A 23 -0.51 -15.61 15.39
N GLY A 24 -1.02 -14.82 14.45
CA GLY A 24 -1.86 -13.65 14.74
C GLY A 24 -1.14 -12.46 15.35
N SER A 25 0.20 -12.50 15.42
CA SER A 25 1.05 -11.41 15.90
C SER A 25 1.03 -10.22 14.94
N PHE A 26 1.40 -9.04 15.42
CA PHE A 26 1.59 -7.87 14.55
C PHE A 26 2.92 -7.98 13.81
N LEU A 27 2.89 -7.80 12.49
CA LEU A 27 4.09 -7.85 11.65
C LEU A 27 4.94 -6.58 11.74
N TRP A 28 4.39 -5.50 12.30
CA TRP A 28 5.07 -4.24 12.52
C TRP A 28 4.87 -3.76 13.96
N PRO A 29 5.93 -3.32 14.68
CA PRO A 29 5.83 -2.94 16.09
C PRO A 29 4.97 -1.70 16.33
N GLY A 30 4.78 -0.83 15.34
CA GLY A 30 3.88 0.32 15.42
C GLY A 30 4.42 1.47 16.29
N PHE A 31 3.51 2.30 16.80
CA PHE A 31 3.81 3.43 17.69
C PHE A 31 4.89 4.38 17.14
N GLY A 32 5.97 4.60 17.90
CA GLY A 32 7.08 5.47 17.50
C GLY A 32 7.85 4.94 16.28
N GLU A 33 7.84 3.63 16.07
CA GLU A 33 8.55 2.99 14.95
C GLU A 33 7.91 3.28 13.60
N ASN A 34 6.65 3.75 13.58
CA ASN A 34 6.01 4.26 12.36
C ASN A 34 6.81 5.41 11.72
N SER A 35 7.63 6.12 12.50
CA SER A 35 8.55 7.13 11.96
C SER A 35 9.52 6.58 10.89
N ARG A 36 9.84 5.28 10.92
CA ARG A 36 10.72 4.63 9.92
C ARG A 36 10.05 4.47 8.57
N VAL A 37 8.75 4.20 8.55
CA VAL A 37 7.97 4.21 7.30
C VAL A 37 7.77 5.64 6.80
N LEU A 38 7.62 6.62 7.70
CA LEU A 38 7.60 8.03 7.30
C LEU A 38 8.95 8.50 6.72
N LYS A 39 10.06 8.02 7.25
CA LYS A 39 11.40 8.22 6.67
C LYS A 39 11.43 7.69 5.23
N TRP A 40 11.01 6.45 4.99
CA TRP A 40 10.93 5.90 3.63
C TRP A 40 10.02 6.73 2.71
N VAL A 41 8.87 7.21 3.22
CA VAL A 41 7.98 8.10 2.44
C VAL A 41 8.71 9.39 2.02
N ILE A 42 9.50 10.00 2.91
CA ILE A 42 10.28 11.21 2.58
C ILE A 42 11.36 10.87 1.55
N GLU A 43 12.11 9.79 1.75
CA GLU A 43 13.13 9.35 0.79
C GLU A 43 12.52 9.01 -0.58
N ARG A 44 11.29 8.48 -0.64
CA ARG A 44 10.54 8.28 -1.90
C ARG A 44 10.16 9.59 -2.59
N LEU A 45 9.87 10.65 -1.84
CA LEU A 45 9.59 11.97 -2.39
C LEU A 45 10.85 12.62 -2.97
N ASP A 46 12.00 12.41 -2.33
CA ASP A 46 13.30 12.94 -2.74
C ASP A 46 13.96 12.10 -3.85
N GLY A 47 13.49 10.88 -4.07
CA GLY A 47 14.01 9.96 -5.09
C GLY A 47 15.16 9.07 -4.61
N ASP A 48 15.33 8.99 -3.29
CA ASP A 48 16.44 8.32 -2.61
C ASP A 48 16.10 6.91 -2.09
N ALA A 49 14.83 6.49 -2.19
CA ALA A 49 14.38 5.14 -1.82
C ALA A 49 13.82 4.35 -2.99
N ASP A 50 14.19 3.07 -3.07
CA ASP A 50 13.67 2.11 -4.03
C ASP A 50 12.25 1.65 -3.65
N ALA A 51 11.50 1.22 -4.65
CA ALA A 51 10.18 0.64 -4.50
C ALA A 51 9.93 -0.44 -5.56
N VAL A 52 9.17 -1.47 -5.21
CA VAL A 52 8.66 -2.46 -6.18
C VAL A 52 7.30 -2.00 -6.67
N GLU A 53 7.09 -2.04 -7.98
CA GLU A 53 5.76 -1.86 -8.57
C GLU A 53 4.91 -3.11 -8.29
N THR A 54 3.70 -2.89 -7.79
CA THR A 54 2.72 -3.94 -7.48
C THR A 54 1.36 -3.54 -8.06
N PRO A 55 0.36 -4.44 -8.09
CA PRO A 55 -0.99 -4.08 -8.55
C PRO A 55 -1.61 -2.89 -7.83
N ILE A 56 -1.17 -2.59 -6.60
CA ILE A 56 -1.72 -1.52 -5.76
C ILE A 56 -0.84 -0.28 -5.71
N GLY A 57 0.15 -0.20 -6.60
CA GLY A 57 1.13 0.88 -6.68
C GLY A 57 2.50 0.46 -6.15
N PHE A 58 3.30 1.44 -5.74
CA PHE A 58 4.67 1.23 -5.30
C PHE A 58 4.74 0.91 -3.81
N VAL A 59 5.38 -0.20 -3.46
CA VAL A 59 5.64 -0.62 -2.08
C VAL A 59 7.15 -0.65 -1.79
N PRO A 60 7.57 -0.55 -0.51
CA PRO A 60 8.98 -0.68 -0.15
C PRO A 60 9.58 -1.99 -0.70
N THR A 61 10.82 -1.94 -1.19
CA THR A 61 11.58 -3.17 -1.48
C THR A 61 12.02 -3.84 -0.18
N GLU A 62 12.38 -5.11 -0.24
CA GLU A 62 13.08 -5.76 0.85
C GLU A 62 14.36 -4.97 1.21
N GLY A 63 14.58 -4.72 2.50
CA GLY A 63 15.71 -3.94 3.01
C GLY A 63 15.63 -2.41 2.84
N SER A 64 14.59 -1.86 2.20
CA SER A 64 14.45 -0.39 2.04
C SER A 64 13.91 0.32 3.28
N LEU A 65 13.31 -0.41 4.22
CA LEU A 65 12.90 0.14 5.51
C LEU A 65 14.05 0.06 6.50
N ASP A 66 14.31 1.16 7.19
CA ASP A 66 15.28 1.21 8.30
C ASP A 66 14.74 0.44 9.50
N VAL A 67 15.28 -0.77 9.71
CA VAL A 67 14.92 -1.65 10.82
C VAL A 67 16.04 -1.77 11.86
N ASP A 68 17.06 -0.91 11.78
CA ASP A 68 18.18 -0.96 12.71
C ASP A 68 17.70 -0.69 14.14
N GLY A 69 18.03 -1.62 15.03
CA GLY A 69 17.63 -1.59 16.44
C GLY A 69 16.20 -2.05 16.72
N LEU A 70 15.45 -2.54 15.71
CA LEU A 70 14.15 -3.18 15.92
C LEU A 70 14.32 -4.68 16.21
N ASP A 71 13.46 -5.20 17.08
CA ASP A 71 13.28 -6.64 17.31
C ASP A 71 12.26 -7.19 16.30
N VAL A 72 12.63 -7.17 15.02
CA VAL A 72 11.84 -7.72 13.90
C VAL A 72 12.74 -8.57 13.01
N THR A 73 12.24 -9.69 12.52
CA THR A 73 12.99 -10.50 11.55
C THR A 73 12.79 -9.98 10.12
N PRO A 74 13.76 -10.22 9.20
CA PRO A 74 13.58 -9.90 7.79
C PRO A 74 12.30 -10.50 7.19
N GLU A 75 11.94 -11.71 7.60
CA GLU A 75 10.72 -12.40 7.16
C GLU A 75 9.45 -11.69 7.64
N GLN A 76 9.42 -11.18 8.87
CA GLN A 76 8.28 -10.40 9.37
C GLN A 76 8.10 -9.10 8.56
N VAL A 77 9.19 -8.41 8.24
CA VAL A 77 9.18 -7.19 7.42
C VAL A 77 8.72 -7.52 6.00
N ALA A 78 9.23 -8.59 5.40
CA ALA A 78 8.82 -9.07 4.08
C ALA A 78 7.32 -9.40 4.05
N LYS A 79 6.80 -10.12 5.06
CA LYS A 79 5.36 -10.37 5.22
C LYS A 79 4.57 -9.06 5.38
N ALA A 80 5.11 -8.06 6.11
CA ALA A 80 4.44 -6.78 6.33
C ALA A 80 4.21 -6.01 5.02
N ILE A 81 5.20 -6.00 4.13
CA ILE A 81 5.18 -5.25 2.86
C ILE A 81 4.68 -6.06 1.66
N ALA A 82 4.46 -7.37 1.81
CA ALA A 82 4.06 -8.26 0.71
C ALA A 82 2.69 -7.89 0.12
N VAL A 83 2.59 -7.86 -1.20
CA VAL A 83 1.31 -7.71 -1.91
C VAL A 83 0.96 -9.05 -2.55
N ASN A 84 -0.15 -9.64 -2.12
CA ASN A 84 -0.64 -10.91 -2.65
C ASN A 84 -1.84 -10.65 -3.57
N ALA A 85 -1.70 -10.95 -4.86
CA ALA A 85 -2.75 -10.78 -5.85
C ALA A 85 -4.03 -11.54 -5.47
N ALA A 86 -3.90 -12.76 -4.93
CA ALA A 86 -5.04 -13.59 -4.55
C ALA A 86 -5.86 -13.01 -3.37
N ASP A 87 -5.26 -12.18 -2.53
CA ASP A 87 -6.00 -11.48 -1.47
C ASP A 87 -6.74 -10.27 -2.04
N TRP A 88 -6.14 -9.58 -3.01
CA TRP A 88 -6.81 -8.50 -3.75
C TRP A 88 -7.94 -9.01 -4.65
N GLU A 89 -7.83 -10.20 -5.24
CA GLU A 89 -8.94 -10.84 -5.97
C GLU A 89 -10.19 -10.99 -5.10
N LYS A 90 -10.03 -11.27 -3.81
CA LYS A 90 -11.13 -11.36 -2.83
C LYS A 90 -11.65 -10.00 -2.41
N GLU A 91 -10.79 -8.97 -2.40
CA GLU A 91 -11.14 -7.60 -2.00
C GLU A 91 -11.90 -6.83 -3.09
N LEU A 92 -11.55 -7.06 -4.37
CA LEU A 92 -12.15 -6.41 -5.53
C LEU A 92 -13.70 -6.42 -5.53
N PRO A 93 -14.41 -7.55 -5.30
CA PRO A 93 -15.86 -7.55 -5.23
C PRO A 93 -16.43 -6.75 -4.04
N LEU A 94 -15.68 -6.64 -2.93
CA LEU A 94 -16.10 -5.84 -1.78
C LEU A 94 -16.04 -4.34 -2.08
N ILE A 95 -14.99 -3.90 -2.79
CA ILE A 95 -14.87 -2.52 -3.26
C ILE A 95 -15.99 -2.20 -4.25
N GLU A 96 -16.28 -3.11 -5.18
CA GLU A 96 -17.37 -2.95 -6.15
C GLU A 96 -18.75 -2.84 -5.48
N GLU A 97 -19.04 -3.71 -4.51
CA GLU A 97 -20.27 -3.63 -3.72
C GLU A 97 -20.35 -2.31 -2.94
N TRP A 98 -19.23 -1.85 -2.39
CA TRP A 98 -19.16 -0.57 -1.69
C TRP A 98 -19.43 0.61 -2.63
N PHE A 99 -18.79 0.63 -3.80
CA PHE A 99 -18.97 1.67 -4.81
C PHE A 99 -20.41 1.72 -5.33
N ALA A 100 -21.05 0.57 -5.52
CA ALA A 100 -22.45 0.48 -5.95
C ALA A 100 -23.43 1.19 -4.98
N LYS A 101 -23.10 1.31 -3.69
CA LYS A 101 -23.95 2.00 -2.70
C LYS A 101 -24.07 3.51 -2.97
N PHE A 102 -23.14 4.10 -3.72
CA PHE A 102 -23.18 5.51 -4.10
C PHE A 102 -23.90 5.76 -5.44
N GLY A 103 -24.11 4.70 -6.24
CA GLY A 103 -24.76 4.78 -7.54
C GLY A 103 -24.17 5.88 -8.44
N ASP A 104 -25.05 6.67 -9.04
CA ASP A 104 -24.70 7.74 -10.00
C ASP A 104 -23.92 8.91 -9.36
N GLN A 105 -23.82 8.98 -8.03
CA GLN A 105 -23.07 10.04 -7.35
C GLN A 105 -21.56 9.76 -7.27
N LEU A 106 -21.14 8.51 -7.51
CA LEU A 106 -19.72 8.18 -7.49
C LEU A 106 -19.04 8.72 -8.76
N PRO A 107 -17.94 9.48 -8.63
CA PRO A 107 -17.18 9.92 -9.80
C PRO A 107 -16.75 8.76 -10.69
N THR A 108 -16.88 8.92 -12.00
CA THR A 108 -16.50 7.91 -13.01
C THR A 108 -15.01 7.54 -12.93
N GLU A 109 -14.17 8.45 -12.46
CA GLU A 109 -12.75 8.28 -12.26
C GLU A 109 -12.46 7.18 -11.21
N LEU A 110 -13.29 7.05 -10.17
CA LEU A 110 -13.11 6.00 -9.17
C LEU A 110 -13.41 4.61 -9.75
N TRP A 111 -14.42 4.51 -10.61
CA TRP A 111 -14.70 3.27 -11.35
C TRP A 111 -13.55 2.91 -12.30
N ALA A 112 -13.00 3.89 -13.00
CA ALA A 112 -11.84 3.69 -13.86
C ALA A 112 -10.59 3.22 -13.08
N GLU A 113 -10.35 3.75 -11.88
CA GLU A 113 -9.27 3.28 -11.00
C GLU A 113 -9.50 1.84 -10.52
N LEU A 114 -10.75 1.47 -10.21
CA LEU A 114 -11.11 0.08 -9.85
C LEU A 114 -10.89 -0.87 -11.03
N ASP A 115 -11.29 -0.51 -12.23
CA ASP A 115 -11.05 -1.32 -13.43
C ASP A 115 -9.55 -1.47 -13.73
N GLY A 116 -8.78 -0.39 -13.56
CA GLY A 116 -7.32 -0.44 -13.65
C GLY A 116 -6.70 -1.37 -12.60
N LEU A 117 -7.20 -1.34 -11.37
CA LEU A 117 -6.76 -2.26 -10.32
C LEU A 117 -7.09 -3.72 -10.67
N LYS A 118 -8.30 -4.02 -11.16
CA LYS A 118 -8.70 -5.37 -11.61
C LYS A 118 -7.76 -5.91 -12.68
N ALA A 119 -7.41 -5.09 -13.66
CA ALA A 119 -6.48 -5.46 -14.73
C ALA A 119 -5.09 -5.79 -14.17
N ARG A 120 -4.51 -4.90 -13.36
CA ARG A 120 -3.17 -5.13 -12.76
C ARG A 120 -3.13 -6.36 -11.86
N VAL A 121 -4.17 -6.60 -11.07
CA VAL A 121 -4.27 -7.79 -10.21
C VAL A 121 -4.30 -9.07 -11.04
N SER A 122 -4.99 -9.07 -12.18
CA SER A 122 -5.12 -10.25 -13.05
C SER A 122 -3.83 -10.59 -13.82
N GLU A 123 -2.91 -9.63 -13.94
CA GLU A 123 -1.62 -9.78 -14.63
C GLU A 123 -0.50 -10.32 -13.71
N HIS A 124 -0.73 -10.38 -12.39
CA HIS A 124 0.23 -10.81 -11.37
C HIS A 124 -0.14 -12.17 -10.77
#